data_AF-A0A352JMP5-F1
#
_entry.id   AF-A0A352JMP5-F1
#
_cell.length_a   1.000
_cell.length_b   1.000
_cell.length_c   1.000
_cell.angle_alpha   90.00
_cell.angle_beta   90.00
_cell.angle_gamma   90.00
#
_symmetry.space_group_name_H-M   'P 1'
#
loop_
_entity.id
_entity.type
_entity.pdbx_description
1 polymer ?
#
loop_
_entity_poly.entity_id
_entity_poly.type
_entity_poly.pdbx_seq_one_letter_code
_entity_poly.pdbx_strand_id
1 'polypeptide(L)'
;MKEKNPWLLMDHDGTLTDSDLEAREYREIVLDYMSSELGVPREEMKVLLERADAEIESKKEIYGWKIGDIFVAPATSDHYVKNTVAGSMALEMLAKESTSMKQFTDPAEVEKFVGQVFRASSSKLGVFYKWEAERCLRELNKTGRFMIITNSDPKVVLNKMTKLLGDDALDFSIVGNAKKYLPDPTWTGVVPEGMYKGFPGFPERGVNLQRKIYYMTLLDITSGDLTRAKMAGDIAELDLLMLDYLGAETALVLSATTPAWENNYYYRGEGKRFTSGNLNKITDWFLR
;
A
#
# COMPACT_ATOMS: atom_id res chain seq x y z
N MET A 1 -34.98 -9.28 12.17
CA MET A 1 -34.08 -8.11 12.29
C MET A 1 -33.70 -7.70 10.88
N LYS A 2 -33.89 -6.43 10.47
CA LYS A 2 -33.36 -6.00 9.16
C LYS A 2 -31.83 -6.11 9.24
N GLU A 3 -31.23 -6.95 8.41
CA GLU A 3 -29.78 -6.98 8.22
C GLU A 3 -29.32 -5.55 7.93
N LYS A 4 -28.46 -5.01 8.79
CA LYS A 4 -27.90 -3.69 8.56
C LYS A 4 -26.78 -3.87 7.54
N ASN A 5 -26.94 -3.32 6.32
CA ASN A 5 -25.94 -3.39 5.25
C ASN A 5 -24.50 -3.15 5.76
N PRO A 6 -23.48 -3.80 5.18
CA PRO A 6 -22.10 -3.60 5.59
C PRO A 6 -21.59 -2.19 5.24
N TRP A 7 -20.49 -1.78 5.88
CA TRP A 7 -19.68 -0.64 5.45
C TRP A 7 -18.75 -1.08 4.33
N LEU A 8 -18.70 -0.33 3.22
CA LEU A 8 -17.89 -0.66 2.06
C LEU A 8 -16.65 0.23 2.06
N LEU A 9 -15.49 -0.35 2.37
CA LEU A 9 -14.23 0.36 2.53
C LEU A 9 -13.30 -0.02 1.38
N MET A 10 -12.60 0.94 0.81
CA MET A 10 -11.68 0.68 -0.29
C MET A 10 -10.42 1.53 -0.16
N ASP A 11 -9.24 0.92 -0.33
CA ASP A 11 -8.02 1.67 -0.52
C ASP A 11 -8.01 2.42 -1.87
N HIS A 12 -7.19 3.45 -1.98
CA HIS A 12 -7.09 4.24 -3.20
C HIS A 12 -5.92 3.82 -4.10
N ASP A 13 -4.69 4.03 -3.65
CA ASP A 13 -3.49 3.96 -4.49
C ASP A 13 -3.09 2.49 -4.65
N GLY A 14 -3.06 2.00 -5.89
CA GLY A 14 -2.80 0.60 -6.28
C GLY A 14 -4.05 -0.29 -6.31
N THR A 15 -5.08 0.11 -5.57
CA THR A 15 -6.42 -0.48 -5.65
C THR A 15 -7.22 0.07 -6.83
N LEU A 16 -7.47 1.39 -6.84
CA LEU A 16 -8.18 2.10 -7.91
C LEU A 16 -7.25 2.58 -9.01
N THR A 17 -5.98 2.83 -8.68
CA THR A 17 -4.97 3.25 -9.65
C THR A 17 -4.25 2.05 -10.28
N ASP A 18 -3.78 2.25 -11.50
CA ASP A 18 -2.97 1.28 -12.25
C ASP A 18 -1.53 1.35 -11.75
N SER A 19 -1.21 0.47 -10.79
CA SER A 19 0.11 0.40 -10.17
C SER A 19 1.24 0.17 -11.17
N ASP A 20 0.97 -0.51 -12.29
CA ASP A 20 2.00 -0.86 -13.26
C ASP A 20 2.38 0.35 -14.13
N LEU A 21 1.39 1.17 -14.50
CA LEU A 21 1.64 2.44 -15.17
C LEU A 21 2.30 3.45 -14.23
N GLU A 22 1.80 3.57 -13.00
CA GLU A 22 2.38 4.43 -11.97
C GLU A 22 3.84 4.04 -11.68
N ALA A 23 4.15 2.75 -11.55
CA ALA A 23 5.50 2.26 -11.26
C ALA A 23 6.53 2.71 -12.31
N ARG A 24 6.17 2.67 -13.60
CA ARG A 24 7.09 3.04 -14.69
C ARG A 24 7.41 4.52 -14.65
N GLU A 25 6.40 5.38 -14.58
CA GLU A 25 6.62 6.82 -14.55
C GLU A 25 7.31 7.26 -13.26
N TYR A 26 6.89 6.69 -12.12
CA TYR A 26 7.49 6.99 -10.83
C TYR A 26 8.97 6.62 -10.79
N ARG A 27 9.37 5.48 -11.38
CA ARG A 27 10.78 5.06 -11.45
C ARG A 27 11.65 6.08 -12.18
N GLU A 28 11.18 6.60 -13.32
CA GLU A 28 11.93 7.60 -14.08
C GLU A 28 12.11 8.89 -13.28
N ILE A 29 11.06 9.33 -12.56
CA ILE A 29 11.13 10.52 -11.70
C ILE A 29 12.12 10.31 -10.54
N VAL A 30 12.09 9.14 -9.89
CA VAL A 30 13.03 8.77 -8.81
C VAL A 30 14.46 8.76 -9.33
N LEU A 31 14.69 8.15 -10.49
CA LEU A 31 16.00 8.06 -11.12
C LEU A 31 16.56 9.45 -11.41
N ASP A 32 15.77 10.32 -12.04
CA ASP A 32 16.19 11.69 -12.37
C ASP A 32 16.47 12.50 -11.09
N TYR A 33 15.63 12.38 -10.07
CA TYR A 33 15.82 13.07 -8.79
C TYR A 33 17.09 12.60 -8.07
N MET A 34 17.28 11.30 -7.91
CA MET A 34 18.46 10.74 -7.23
C MET A 34 19.74 11.07 -8.00
N SER A 35 19.74 10.94 -9.32
CA SER A 35 20.89 11.31 -10.17
C SER A 35 21.27 12.78 -10.00
N SER A 36 20.28 13.68 -10.06
CA SER A 36 20.50 15.12 -9.92
C SER A 36 21.00 15.51 -8.52
N GLU A 37 20.33 15.06 -7.46
CA GLU A 37 20.66 15.46 -6.09
C GLU A 37 21.99 14.90 -5.60
N LEU A 38 22.39 13.73 -6.11
CA LEU A 38 23.65 13.09 -5.73
C LEU A 38 24.80 13.50 -6.64
N GLY A 39 24.53 14.04 -7.83
CA GLY A 39 25.55 14.30 -8.85
C GLY A 39 26.09 13.02 -9.50
N VAL A 40 25.33 11.93 -9.48
CA VAL A 40 25.68 10.66 -10.15
C VAL A 40 25.17 10.68 -11.58
N PRO A 41 25.95 10.22 -12.58
CA PRO A 41 25.42 9.97 -13.90
C PRO A 41 24.16 9.11 -13.86
N ARG A 42 23.12 9.53 -14.58
CA ARG A 42 21.83 8.85 -14.59
C ARG A 42 21.93 7.34 -14.87
N GLU A 43 22.76 6.94 -15.83
CA GLU A 43 22.91 5.53 -16.19
C GLU A 43 23.57 4.71 -15.07
N GLU A 44 24.51 5.30 -14.33
CA GLU A 44 25.11 4.64 -13.16
C GLU A 44 24.07 4.45 -12.04
N MET A 45 23.26 5.48 -11.76
CA MET A 45 22.17 5.38 -10.78
C MET A 45 21.13 4.32 -11.19
N LYS A 46 20.82 4.24 -12.48
CA LYS A 46 19.90 3.24 -13.03
C LYS A 46 20.43 1.82 -12.79
N VAL A 47 21.71 1.56 -13.08
CA VAL A 47 22.34 0.25 -12.83
C VAL A 47 22.28 -0.13 -11.35
N LEU A 48 22.50 0.82 -10.43
CA LEU A 48 22.40 0.57 -8.99
C LEU A 48 20.97 0.20 -8.56
N LEU A 49 19.97 0.92 -9.09
CA LEU A 49 18.56 0.62 -8.82
C LEU A 49 18.13 -0.72 -9.42
N GLU A 50 18.59 -1.08 -10.62
CA GLU A 50 18.31 -2.38 -11.24
C GLU A 50 18.94 -3.54 -10.46
N ARG A 51 20.16 -3.36 -9.95
CA ARG A 51 20.81 -4.33 -9.04
C ARG A 51 20.04 -4.49 -7.74
N ALA A 52 19.58 -3.38 -7.15
CA ALA A 52 18.75 -3.41 -5.95
C ALA A 52 17.42 -4.13 -6.21
N ASP A 53 16.76 -3.85 -7.33
CA ASP A 53 15.55 -4.55 -7.74
C ASP A 53 15.79 -6.06 -7.89
N ALA A 54 16.88 -6.48 -8.55
CA ALA A 54 17.21 -7.89 -8.71
C ALA A 54 17.42 -8.60 -7.36
N GLU A 55 18.10 -7.95 -6.43
CA GLU A 55 18.30 -8.48 -5.07
C GLU A 55 16.97 -8.60 -4.31
N ILE A 56 16.11 -7.57 -4.38
CA ILE A 56 14.75 -7.60 -3.80
C ILE A 56 13.93 -8.76 -4.37
N GLU A 57 13.92 -8.92 -5.69
CA GLU A 57 13.16 -9.98 -6.38
C GLU A 57 13.65 -11.38 -6.01
N SER A 58 14.94 -11.54 -5.68
CA SER A 58 15.52 -12.82 -5.28
C SER A 58 15.14 -13.27 -3.87
N LYS A 59 14.73 -12.33 -3.00
CA LYS A 59 14.45 -12.56 -1.57
C LYS A 59 13.24 -11.72 -1.09
N LYS A 60 12.11 -11.86 -1.79
CA LYS A 60 10.90 -11.03 -1.62
C LYS A 60 10.33 -11.08 -0.20
N GLU A 61 10.55 -12.19 0.49
CA GLU A 61 10.08 -12.44 1.85
C GLU A 61 10.92 -11.74 2.92
N ILE A 62 12.15 -11.37 2.59
CA ILE A 62 13.13 -10.74 3.48
C ILE A 62 13.15 -9.23 3.29
N TYR A 63 13.14 -8.76 2.04
CA TYR A 63 13.18 -7.35 1.74
C TYR A 63 11.80 -6.70 1.85
N GLY A 64 11.74 -5.59 2.58
CA GLY A 64 10.52 -4.84 2.75
C GLY A 64 10.73 -3.55 3.51
N TRP A 65 9.65 -2.78 3.56
CA TRP A 65 9.63 -1.54 4.30
C TRP A 65 9.57 -1.84 5.80
N LYS A 66 10.44 -1.17 6.55
CA LYS A 66 10.53 -1.26 8.00
C LYS A 66 10.34 0.12 8.62
N ILE A 67 9.76 0.15 9.82
CA ILE A 67 9.73 1.32 10.70
C ILE A 67 10.43 0.91 11.99
N GLY A 68 11.60 1.50 12.23
CA GLY A 68 12.58 0.93 13.16
C GLY A 68 12.90 -0.52 12.75
N ASP A 69 12.78 -1.45 13.70
CA ASP A 69 13.03 -2.88 13.45
C ASP A 69 11.79 -3.67 13.00
N ILE A 70 10.63 -3.01 12.90
CA ILE A 70 9.36 -3.69 12.60
C ILE A 70 9.13 -3.74 11.10
N PHE A 71 8.94 -4.96 10.57
CA PHE A 71 8.55 -5.18 9.18
C PHE A 71 7.09 -4.79 8.97
N VAL A 72 6.84 -3.91 8.01
CA VAL A 72 5.52 -3.29 7.78
C VAL A 72 4.85 -3.82 6.52
N ALA A 73 5.59 -3.93 5.42
CA ALA A 73 5.10 -4.46 4.15
C ALA A 73 6.24 -5.01 3.28
N PRO A 74 5.99 -6.03 2.43
CA PRO A 74 6.96 -6.54 1.47
C PRO A 74 7.46 -5.45 0.52
N ALA A 75 8.72 -5.51 0.10
CA ALA A 75 9.27 -4.54 -0.86
C ALA A 75 8.53 -4.61 -2.21
N THR A 76 7.90 -5.74 -2.49
CA THR A 76 7.17 -6.03 -3.73
C THR A 76 5.68 -5.69 -3.65
N SER A 77 5.15 -5.27 -2.50
CA SER A 77 3.70 -4.99 -2.37
C SER A 77 3.23 -3.88 -3.29
N ASP A 78 4.02 -2.81 -3.41
CA ASP A 78 3.72 -1.67 -4.27
C ASP A 78 5.01 -0.96 -4.72
N HIS A 79 4.87 -0.09 -5.71
CA HIS A 79 6.01 0.57 -6.34
C HIS A 79 6.64 1.67 -5.48
N TYR A 80 5.90 2.32 -4.57
CA TYR A 80 6.47 3.33 -3.67
C TYR A 80 7.38 2.67 -2.64
N VAL A 81 6.92 1.56 -2.05
CA VAL A 81 7.69 0.76 -1.12
C VAL A 81 8.90 0.15 -1.83
N LYS A 82 8.73 -0.42 -3.04
CA LYS A 82 9.85 -0.97 -3.82
C LYS A 82 10.93 0.06 -4.07
N ASN A 83 10.57 1.25 -4.57
CA ASN A 83 11.53 2.32 -4.86
C ASN A 83 12.19 2.87 -3.59
N THR A 84 11.49 2.90 -2.46
CA THR A 84 12.06 3.29 -1.17
C THR A 84 13.15 2.31 -0.74
N VAL A 85 12.84 1.00 -0.75
CA VAL A 85 13.82 -0.04 -0.36
C VAL A 85 14.98 -0.10 -1.36
N ALA A 86 14.69 -0.08 -2.67
CA ALA A 86 15.71 -0.09 -3.71
C ALA A 86 16.59 1.16 -3.66
N GLY A 87 16.03 2.33 -3.36
CA GLY A 87 16.76 3.58 -3.20
C GLY A 87 17.78 3.50 -2.05
N SER A 88 17.38 3.00 -0.88
CA SER A 88 18.30 2.79 0.24
C SER A 88 19.44 1.84 -0.14
N MET A 89 19.13 0.71 -0.78
CA MET A 89 20.13 -0.26 -1.22
C MET A 89 21.08 0.31 -2.27
N ALA A 90 20.58 1.10 -3.21
CA ALA A 90 21.39 1.77 -4.23
C ALA A 90 22.37 2.78 -3.59
N LEU A 91 21.95 3.51 -2.55
CA LEU A 91 22.85 4.41 -1.80
C LEU A 91 23.94 3.65 -1.05
N GLU A 92 23.62 2.50 -0.45
CA GLU A 92 24.62 1.64 0.19
C GLU A 92 25.64 1.09 -0.81
N MET A 93 25.19 0.68 -2.00
CA MET A 93 26.07 0.24 -3.07
C MET A 93 26.95 1.39 -3.56
N LEU A 94 26.36 2.56 -3.80
CA LEU A 94 27.08 3.76 -4.21
C LEU A 94 28.15 4.17 -3.19
N ALA A 95 27.84 4.13 -1.89
CA ALA A 95 28.79 4.48 -0.83
C ALA A 95 30.00 3.52 -0.76
N LYS A 96 29.81 2.25 -1.14
CA LYS A 96 30.88 1.25 -1.22
C LYS A 96 31.73 1.37 -2.49
N GLU A 97 31.11 1.76 -3.60
CA GLU A 97 31.72 1.74 -4.93
C GLU A 97 32.32 3.11 -5.33
N SER A 98 31.82 4.21 -4.76
CA SER A 98 32.25 5.56 -5.12
C SER A 98 33.27 6.16 -4.14
N THR A 99 34.37 6.70 -4.69
CA THR A 99 35.46 7.33 -3.93
C THR A 99 35.34 8.85 -3.82
N SER A 100 34.38 9.49 -4.51
CA SER A 100 34.36 10.94 -4.73
C SER A 100 33.08 11.66 -4.28
N MET A 101 32.24 10.98 -3.50
CA MET A 101 30.85 11.37 -3.30
C MET A 101 30.47 11.53 -1.83
N LYS A 102 29.38 12.27 -1.58
CA LYS A 102 28.75 12.37 -0.26
C LYS A 102 28.39 10.96 0.23
N GLN A 103 29.23 10.41 1.10
CA GLN A 103 28.99 9.09 1.68
C GLN A 103 27.90 9.22 2.74
N PHE A 104 26.75 8.59 2.49
CA PHE A 104 25.78 8.36 3.54
C PHE A 104 26.32 7.27 4.45
N THR A 105 26.95 7.67 5.56
CA THR A 105 27.51 6.74 6.56
C THR A 105 26.54 6.49 7.70
N ASP A 106 25.56 7.38 7.88
CA ASP A 106 24.50 7.28 8.89
C ASP A 106 23.20 6.76 8.25
N PRO A 107 22.65 5.62 8.72
CA PRO A 107 21.35 5.12 8.28
C PRO A 107 20.21 6.14 8.39
N ALA A 108 20.25 7.06 9.37
CA ALA A 108 19.23 8.11 9.50
C ALA A 108 19.30 9.14 8.37
N GLU A 109 20.49 9.40 7.81
CA GLU A 109 20.64 10.26 6.64
C GLU A 109 20.11 9.59 5.37
N VAL A 110 20.35 8.27 5.23
CA VAL A 110 19.77 7.45 4.15
C VAL A 110 18.24 7.53 4.20
N GLU A 111 17.64 7.23 5.35
CA GLU A 111 16.18 7.27 5.53
C GLU A 111 15.62 8.66 5.22
N LYS A 112 16.27 9.72 5.71
CA LYS A 112 15.87 11.11 5.45
C LYS A 112 15.92 11.43 3.96
N PHE A 113 16.99 11.05 3.27
CA PHE A 113 17.16 11.32 1.85
C PHE A 113 16.14 10.54 1.01
N VAL A 114 15.99 9.24 1.24
CA VAL A 114 14.98 8.43 0.54
C VAL A 114 13.57 8.97 0.81
N GLY A 115 13.28 9.42 2.03
CA GLY A 115 12.03 10.12 2.34
C GLY A 115 11.86 11.44 1.58
N GLN A 116 12.94 12.18 1.30
CA GLN A 116 12.90 13.37 0.44
C GLN A 116 12.62 12.98 -1.02
N VAL A 117 13.31 11.96 -1.54
CA VAL A 117 13.09 11.41 -2.89
C VAL A 117 11.62 11.02 -3.05
N PHE A 118 11.06 10.29 -2.08
CA PHE A 118 9.66 9.90 -2.09
C PHE A 118 8.70 11.09 -2.18
N ARG A 119 8.85 12.09 -1.30
CA ARG A 119 7.98 13.28 -1.30
C ARG A 119 8.11 14.09 -2.58
N ALA A 120 9.34 14.30 -3.06
CA ALA A 120 9.58 15.07 -4.28
C ALA A 120 9.03 14.36 -5.51
N SER A 121 9.21 13.03 -5.59
CA SER A 121 8.79 12.24 -6.75
C SER A 121 7.27 12.05 -6.78
N SER A 122 6.64 11.72 -5.65
CA SER A 122 5.18 11.52 -5.57
C SER A 122 4.39 12.78 -5.90
N SER A 123 4.94 13.96 -5.61
CA SER A 123 4.31 15.25 -5.97
C SER A 123 4.27 15.53 -7.48
N LYS A 124 5.13 14.87 -8.26
CA LYS A 124 5.26 15.05 -9.72
C LYS A 124 4.51 13.99 -10.52
N LEU A 125 4.18 12.85 -9.90
CA LEU A 125 3.52 11.74 -10.57
C LEU A 125 2.10 12.13 -11.00
N GLY A 126 1.74 11.74 -12.22
CA GLY A 126 0.35 11.77 -12.66
C GLY A 126 -0.56 10.85 -11.83
N VAL A 127 -1.84 10.76 -12.23
CA VAL A 127 -2.76 9.76 -11.67
C VAL A 127 -3.21 8.88 -12.81
N PHE A 128 -3.02 7.58 -12.66
CA PHE A 128 -3.40 6.59 -13.66
C PHE A 128 -4.46 5.70 -13.06
N TYR A 129 -5.73 5.92 -13.40
CA TYR A 129 -6.79 5.04 -12.92
C TYR A 129 -6.89 3.79 -13.78
N LYS A 130 -7.23 2.66 -13.14
CA LYS A 130 -7.74 1.50 -13.87
C LYS A 130 -8.97 1.91 -14.66
N TRP A 131 -9.14 1.36 -15.86
CA TRP A 131 -10.24 1.76 -16.74
C TRP A 131 -11.63 1.48 -16.14
N GLU A 132 -11.74 0.53 -15.21
CA GLU A 132 -12.97 0.23 -14.46
C GLU A 132 -13.25 1.18 -13.28
N ALA A 133 -12.28 1.99 -12.84
CA ALA A 133 -12.35 2.73 -11.58
C ALA A 133 -13.57 3.66 -11.51
N GLU A 134 -13.87 4.38 -12.61
CA GLU A 134 -15.04 5.25 -12.67
C GLU A 134 -16.34 4.49 -12.42
N ARG A 135 -16.54 3.36 -13.12
CA ARG A 135 -17.74 2.53 -12.91
C ARG A 135 -17.81 2.04 -11.48
N CYS A 136 -16.72 1.50 -10.96
CA CYS A 136 -16.64 0.98 -9.58
C CYS A 136 -17.10 2.04 -8.58
N LEU A 137 -16.49 3.23 -8.63
CA LEU A 137 -16.81 4.33 -7.73
C LEU A 137 -18.27 4.78 -7.85
N ARG A 138 -18.79 4.92 -9.08
CA ARG A 138 -20.19 5.33 -9.29
C ARG A 138 -21.20 4.30 -8.76
N GLU A 139 -20.93 3.01 -8.91
CA GLU A 139 -21.82 1.97 -8.39
C GLU A 139 -21.77 1.88 -6.86
N LEU A 140 -20.56 1.91 -6.27
CA LEU A 140 -20.42 1.85 -4.82
C LEU A 140 -20.98 3.11 -4.14
N ASN A 141 -20.86 4.28 -4.77
CA ASN A 141 -21.43 5.53 -4.25
C ASN A 141 -22.96 5.44 -4.04
N LYS A 142 -23.70 4.77 -4.94
CA LYS A 142 -25.16 4.60 -4.84
C LYS A 142 -25.61 3.86 -3.57
N THR A 143 -24.69 3.17 -2.89
CA THR A 143 -25.00 2.41 -1.67
C THR A 143 -25.16 3.30 -0.44
N GLY A 144 -24.64 4.54 -0.47
CA GLY A 144 -24.61 5.46 0.68
C GLY A 144 -23.79 4.98 1.87
N ARG A 145 -22.96 3.94 1.70
CA ARG A 145 -22.08 3.36 2.76
C ARG A 145 -20.65 3.12 2.29
N PHE A 146 -20.32 3.65 1.12
CA PHE A 146 -19.00 3.55 0.55
C PHE A 146 -18.09 4.64 1.13
N MET A 147 -16.85 4.27 1.44
CA MET A 147 -15.79 5.18 1.82
C MET A 147 -14.45 4.74 1.24
N ILE A 148 -13.63 5.74 0.91
CA ILE A 148 -12.21 5.52 0.64
C ILE A 148 -11.44 5.63 1.95
N ILE A 149 -10.51 4.71 2.20
CA ILE A 149 -9.58 4.78 3.34
C ILE A 149 -8.14 4.69 2.84
N THR A 150 -7.33 5.70 3.12
CA THR A 150 -6.01 5.88 2.49
C THR A 150 -4.98 6.44 3.47
N ASN A 151 -3.70 6.12 3.24
CA ASN A 151 -2.59 6.76 3.95
C ASN A 151 -2.34 8.20 3.46
N SER A 152 -2.79 8.53 2.25
CA SER A 152 -2.62 9.84 1.61
C SER A 152 -3.44 10.94 2.31
N ASP A 153 -3.07 12.20 2.06
CA ASP A 153 -3.88 13.35 2.48
C ASP A 153 -5.24 13.30 1.76
N PRO A 154 -6.37 13.43 2.49
CA PRO A 154 -7.70 13.33 1.88
C PRO A 154 -7.93 14.40 0.79
N LYS A 155 -7.30 15.58 0.89
CA LYS A 155 -7.40 16.62 -0.14
C LYS A 155 -6.69 16.22 -1.43
N VAL A 156 -5.57 15.51 -1.32
CA VAL A 156 -4.87 14.99 -2.49
C VAL A 156 -5.74 13.97 -3.20
N VAL A 157 -6.29 13.00 -2.47
CA VAL A 157 -7.18 11.98 -3.06
C VAL A 157 -8.46 12.60 -3.61
N LEU A 158 -9.08 13.56 -2.92
CA LEU A 158 -10.23 14.30 -3.43
C LEU A 158 -9.90 14.96 -4.79
N ASN A 159 -8.77 15.67 -4.88
CA ASN A 159 -8.33 16.28 -6.15
C ASN A 159 -8.10 15.24 -7.25
N LYS A 160 -7.55 14.06 -6.91
CA LYS A 160 -7.38 12.96 -7.86
C LYS A 160 -8.76 12.45 -8.33
N MET A 161 -9.72 12.28 -7.42
CA MET A 161 -11.06 11.75 -7.69
C MET A 161 -11.93 12.72 -8.51
N THR A 162 -11.87 14.02 -8.20
CA THR A 162 -12.56 15.07 -8.98
C THR A 162 -12.18 15.03 -10.45
N LYS A 163 -10.90 14.79 -10.77
CA LYS A 163 -10.43 14.68 -12.17
C LYS A 163 -11.04 13.48 -12.90
N LEU A 164 -11.38 12.41 -12.18
CA LEU A 164 -11.98 11.20 -12.75
C LEU A 164 -13.50 11.33 -12.87
N LEU A 165 -14.17 11.80 -11.81
CA LEU A 165 -15.63 11.71 -11.68
C LEU A 165 -16.37 13.02 -11.98
N GLY A 166 -15.68 14.15 -11.90
CA GLY A 166 -16.27 15.48 -11.79
C GLY A 166 -16.65 15.84 -10.34
N ASP A 167 -16.81 17.13 -10.04
CA ASP A 167 -17.10 17.62 -8.68
C ASP A 167 -18.45 17.13 -8.13
N ASP A 168 -19.48 17.09 -8.96
CA ASP A 168 -20.86 16.76 -8.54
C ASP A 168 -21.09 15.26 -8.26
N ALA A 169 -20.07 14.42 -8.48
CA ALA A 169 -20.18 12.97 -8.41
C ALA A 169 -19.62 12.34 -7.11
N LEU A 170 -19.05 13.16 -6.21
CA LEU A 170 -18.39 12.71 -4.99
C LEU A 170 -19.32 12.82 -3.77
N ASP A 171 -20.19 11.83 -3.58
CA ASP A 171 -21.11 11.74 -2.42
C ASP A 171 -20.68 10.66 -1.39
N PHE A 172 -19.38 10.36 -1.35
CA PHE A 172 -18.78 9.41 -0.42
C PHE A 172 -17.64 10.03 0.38
N SER A 173 -17.40 9.50 1.57
CA SER A 173 -16.35 9.99 2.47
C SER A 173 -14.96 9.50 2.06
N ILE A 174 -13.96 10.36 2.21
CA ILE A 174 -12.54 10.00 2.08
C ILE A 174 -11.88 10.15 3.45
N VAL A 175 -11.47 9.02 4.03
CA VAL A 175 -10.72 8.94 5.28
C VAL A 175 -9.24 8.83 4.97
N GLY A 176 -8.56 9.97 4.96
CA GLY A 176 -7.11 10.04 4.72
C GLY A 176 -6.29 9.95 6.00
N ASN A 177 -4.95 9.93 5.85
CA ASN A 177 -4.01 9.79 6.94
C ASN A 177 -4.29 8.58 7.87
N ALA A 178 -4.78 7.47 7.33
CA ALA A 178 -5.19 6.30 8.12
C ALA A 178 -4.03 5.60 8.87
N LYS A 179 -2.78 5.92 8.52
CA LYS A 179 -1.55 5.37 9.12
C LYS A 179 -1.56 3.83 9.21
N LYS A 180 -2.05 3.17 8.15
CA LYS A 180 -2.08 1.70 8.01
C LYS A 180 -0.70 1.06 8.17
N TYR A 181 0.35 1.83 7.89
CA TYR A 181 1.73 1.41 7.97
C TYR A 181 2.35 1.54 9.37
N LEU A 182 1.74 2.30 10.30
CA LEU A 182 2.41 2.67 11.54
C LEU A 182 2.20 1.60 12.63
N PRO A 183 3.23 0.81 13.00
CA PRO A 183 3.11 -0.13 14.10
C PRO A 183 3.06 0.59 15.44
N ASP A 184 2.39 -0.02 16.41
CA ASP A 184 2.33 0.38 17.81
C ASP A 184 2.56 -0.87 18.67
N PRO A 185 3.82 -1.25 18.94
CA PRO A 185 4.16 -2.47 19.68
C PRO A 185 3.67 -2.42 21.14
N THR A 186 3.32 -1.23 21.65
CA THR A 186 2.82 -1.05 23.02
C THR A 186 1.31 -1.29 23.14
N TRP A 187 0.61 -1.41 22.01
CA TRP A 187 -0.83 -1.61 21.98
C TRP A 187 -1.20 -3.07 22.21
N THR A 188 -2.01 -3.32 23.24
CA THR A 188 -2.42 -4.66 23.67
C THR A 188 -3.92 -4.91 23.47
N GLY A 189 -4.31 -6.18 23.26
CA GLY A 189 -5.66 -6.68 23.58
C GLY A 189 -6.54 -7.15 22.42
N VAL A 190 -6.52 -6.52 21.25
CA VAL A 190 -7.47 -6.85 20.15
C VAL A 190 -6.83 -7.62 18.99
N VAL A 191 -5.51 -7.63 18.93
CA VAL A 191 -4.70 -8.38 17.98
C VAL A 191 -3.55 -9.05 18.73
N PRO A 192 -2.92 -10.10 18.18
CA PRO A 192 -1.78 -10.76 18.81
C PRO A 192 -0.61 -9.80 19.00
N GLU A 193 0.12 -9.99 20.10
CA GLU A 193 1.37 -9.26 20.34
C GLU A 193 2.46 -9.73 19.37
N GLY A 194 3.25 -8.78 18.88
CA GLY A 194 4.37 -9.05 17.99
C GLY A 194 3.96 -9.47 16.58
N MET A 195 4.82 -10.29 15.96
CA MET A 195 4.61 -10.78 14.59
C MET A 195 3.68 -12.00 14.61
N TYR A 196 2.50 -11.87 14.01
CA TYR A 196 1.54 -12.95 13.89
C TYR A 196 1.91 -13.89 12.73
N LYS A 197 2.02 -15.20 13.05
CA LYS A 197 2.38 -16.26 12.08
C LYS A 197 1.20 -17.17 11.70
N GLY A 198 -0.03 -16.80 12.10
CA GLY A 198 -1.18 -17.68 11.92
C GLY A 198 -1.80 -17.63 10.52
N PHE A 199 -1.33 -16.77 9.61
CA PHE A 199 -1.80 -16.74 8.23
C PHE A 199 -1.12 -17.83 7.40
N PRO A 200 -1.85 -18.88 6.94
CA PRO A 200 -1.23 -19.99 6.22
C PRO A 200 -0.58 -19.52 4.91
N GLY A 201 0.66 -19.94 4.69
CA GLY A 201 1.43 -19.60 3.49
C GLY A 201 2.18 -18.27 3.56
N PHE A 202 1.99 -17.46 4.61
CA PHE A 202 2.80 -16.26 4.82
C PHE A 202 4.24 -16.61 5.25
N PRO A 203 5.21 -15.70 4.99
CA PRO A 203 6.60 -15.88 5.41
C PRO A 203 6.79 -16.11 6.91
N GLU A 204 7.87 -16.82 7.26
CA GLU A 204 8.24 -17.13 8.66
C GLU A 204 8.46 -15.89 9.54
N ARG A 205 8.75 -14.72 8.95
CA ARG A 205 8.85 -13.46 9.69
C ARG A 205 7.53 -13.04 10.34
N GLY A 206 6.39 -13.58 9.90
CA GLY A 206 5.06 -13.17 10.34
C GLY A 206 4.66 -11.79 9.85
N VAL A 207 3.51 -11.31 10.34
CA VAL A 207 2.91 -10.01 10.00
C VAL A 207 2.63 -9.23 11.29
N ASN A 208 2.99 -7.95 11.35
CA ASN A 208 2.63 -7.09 12.47
C ASN A 208 1.19 -6.56 12.30
N LEU A 209 0.30 -6.92 13.21
CA LEU A 209 -1.09 -6.44 13.23
C LEU A 209 -1.33 -5.29 14.22
N GLN A 210 -0.36 -4.96 15.05
CA GLN A 210 -0.49 -3.96 16.12
C GLN A 210 -0.42 -2.54 15.53
N ARG A 211 -1.53 -2.06 14.97
CA ARG A 211 -1.63 -0.73 14.34
C ARG A 211 -2.80 0.06 14.94
N LYS A 212 -2.56 0.60 16.13
CA LYS A 212 -3.59 1.25 16.95
C LYS A 212 -4.33 2.36 16.22
N ILE A 213 -3.63 3.24 15.51
CA ILE A 213 -4.27 4.37 14.80
C ILE A 213 -5.24 3.84 13.75
N TYR A 214 -4.79 2.91 12.90
CA TYR A 214 -5.63 2.33 11.86
C TYR A 214 -6.85 1.61 12.44
N TYR A 215 -6.66 0.83 13.52
CA TYR A 215 -7.76 0.18 14.22
C TYR A 215 -8.80 1.18 14.76
N MET A 216 -8.36 2.26 15.40
CA MET A 216 -9.27 3.29 15.93
C MET A 216 -10.04 3.98 14.80
N THR A 217 -9.39 4.27 13.67
CA THR A 217 -10.06 4.78 12.46
C THR A 217 -11.14 3.83 11.96
N LEU A 218 -10.86 2.52 11.91
CA LEU A 218 -11.84 1.54 11.49
C LEU A 218 -13.01 1.39 12.47
N LEU A 219 -12.77 1.50 13.78
CA LEU A 219 -13.85 1.49 14.78
C LEU A 219 -14.77 2.70 14.62
N ASP A 220 -14.21 3.88 14.39
CA ASP A 220 -14.98 5.11 14.17
C ASP A 220 -15.92 4.96 12.96
N ILE A 221 -15.38 4.51 11.82
CA ILE A 221 -16.14 4.26 10.60
C ILE A 221 -17.23 3.22 10.83
N THR A 222 -16.88 2.11 11.45
CA THR A 222 -17.79 0.96 11.59
C THR A 222 -18.77 1.09 12.77
N SER A 223 -18.72 2.19 13.50
CA SER A 223 -19.46 2.37 14.76
C SER A 223 -19.19 1.24 15.77
N GLY A 224 -17.95 0.77 15.81
CA GLY A 224 -17.46 -0.26 16.72
C GLY A 224 -17.64 -1.71 16.28
N ASP A 225 -18.26 -1.99 15.12
CA ASP A 225 -18.51 -3.35 14.65
C ASP A 225 -17.77 -3.66 13.34
N LEU A 226 -16.51 -4.08 13.47
CA LEU A 226 -15.63 -4.40 12.34
C LEU A 226 -16.09 -5.63 11.54
N THR A 227 -16.88 -6.53 12.14
CA THR A 227 -17.39 -7.72 11.44
C THR A 227 -18.37 -7.36 10.33
N ARG A 228 -18.87 -6.12 10.33
CA ARG A 228 -19.76 -5.56 9.32
C ARG A 228 -19.02 -4.72 8.27
N ALA A 229 -17.70 -4.73 8.24
CA ALA A 229 -16.92 -4.12 7.17
C ALA A 229 -16.68 -5.11 6.03
N LYS A 230 -16.79 -4.60 4.80
CA LYS A 230 -16.14 -5.16 3.61
C LYS A 230 -15.00 -4.24 3.23
N MET A 231 -13.79 -4.75 3.03
CA MET A 231 -12.62 -3.94 2.66
C MET A 231 -11.96 -4.47 1.40
N ALA A 232 -11.61 -3.60 0.45
CA ALA A 232 -10.75 -3.94 -0.69
C ALA A 232 -9.47 -3.12 -0.67
N GLY A 233 -8.35 -3.77 -0.99
CA GLY A 233 -7.00 -3.19 -0.94
C GLY A 233 -6.04 -4.03 -1.78
N ASP A 234 -4.91 -3.47 -2.18
CA ASP A 234 -3.87 -4.13 -2.99
C ASP A 234 -2.69 -4.64 -2.15
N ILE A 235 -2.53 -4.16 -0.92
CA ILE A 235 -1.48 -4.62 0.00
C ILE A 235 -2.13 -5.35 1.16
N ALA A 236 -2.13 -6.68 1.15
CA ALA A 236 -2.83 -7.44 2.19
C ALA A 236 -2.29 -7.11 3.58
N GLU A 237 -0.96 -7.04 3.72
CA GLU A 237 -0.32 -6.75 5.00
C GLU A 237 -0.72 -5.40 5.56
N LEU A 238 -1.08 -4.38 4.77
CA LEU A 238 -1.44 -3.05 5.26
C LEU A 238 -2.95 -2.85 5.35
N ASP A 239 -3.67 -3.23 4.31
CA ASP A 239 -5.08 -2.89 4.15
C ASP A 239 -6.00 -3.90 4.82
N LEU A 240 -5.65 -5.19 4.74
CA LEU A 240 -6.64 -6.27 4.84
C LEU A 240 -6.44 -7.17 6.05
N LEU A 241 -5.21 -7.60 6.35
CA LEU A 241 -4.99 -8.71 7.29
C LEU A 241 -5.43 -8.41 8.72
N MET A 242 -5.39 -7.16 9.17
CA MET A 242 -5.95 -6.79 10.47
C MET A 242 -7.48 -6.94 10.50
N LEU A 243 -8.17 -6.51 9.44
CA LEU A 243 -9.63 -6.64 9.32
C LEU A 243 -10.06 -8.10 9.16
N ASP A 244 -9.33 -8.87 8.35
CA ASP A 244 -9.55 -10.32 8.18
C ASP A 244 -9.36 -11.07 9.52
N TYR A 245 -8.30 -10.76 10.26
CA TYR A 245 -8.10 -11.31 11.61
C TYR A 245 -9.28 -11.00 12.55
N LEU A 246 -9.86 -9.80 12.43
CA LEU A 246 -11.00 -9.34 13.21
C LEU A 246 -12.36 -9.79 12.64
N GLY A 247 -12.36 -10.62 11.59
CA GLY A 247 -13.54 -11.31 11.07
C GLY A 247 -14.35 -10.56 10.02
N ALA A 248 -13.84 -9.42 9.52
CA ALA A 248 -14.41 -8.69 8.38
C ALA A 248 -14.30 -9.49 7.08
N GLU A 249 -15.03 -9.05 6.05
CA GLU A 249 -14.84 -9.56 4.70
C GLU A 249 -13.81 -8.72 3.95
N THR A 250 -12.86 -9.37 3.27
CA THR A 250 -11.72 -8.69 2.65
C THR A 250 -11.49 -9.15 1.21
N ALA A 251 -11.13 -8.21 0.34
CA ALA A 251 -10.83 -8.47 -1.06
C ALA A 251 -9.44 -7.94 -1.43
N LEU A 252 -8.56 -8.84 -1.89
CA LEU A 252 -7.26 -8.47 -2.43
C LEU A 252 -7.39 -8.09 -3.90
N VAL A 253 -6.96 -6.87 -4.23
CA VAL A 253 -6.91 -6.37 -5.61
C VAL A 253 -5.54 -6.71 -6.17
N LEU A 254 -5.50 -7.59 -7.17
CA LEU A 254 -4.23 -8.07 -7.72
C LEU A 254 -3.58 -7.04 -8.65
N SER A 255 -2.25 -6.96 -8.57
CA SER A 255 -1.34 -6.29 -9.50
C SER A 255 -0.27 -7.27 -9.98
N ALA A 256 0.60 -6.85 -10.91
CA ALA A 256 1.74 -7.67 -11.33
C ALA A 256 2.77 -7.89 -10.19
N THR A 257 2.76 -7.04 -9.16
CA THR A 257 3.72 -7.09 -8.06
C THR A 257 3.17 -7.78 -6.81
N THR A 258 1.86 -8.07 -6.75
CA THR A 258 1.25 -8.73 -5.59
C THR A 258 2.03 -10.00 -5.19
N PRO A 259 2.48 -10.11 -3.93
CA PRO A 259 3.22 -11.29 -3.49
C PRO A 259 2.40 -12.58 -3.61
N ALA A 260 3.06 -13.65 -4.06
CA ALA A 260 2.40 -14.93 -4.31
C ALA A 260 1.74 -15.51 -3.05
N TRP A 261 2.32 -15.31 -1.87
CA TRP A 261 1.74 -15.77 -0.60
C TRP A 261 0.43 -15.05 -0.27
N GLU A 262 0.34 -13.74 -0.55
CA GLU A 262 -0.89 -12.98 -0.36
C GLU A 262 -1.98 -13.48 -1.33
N ASN A 263 -1.66 -13.58 -2.62
CA ASN A 263 -2.60 -14.11 -3.60
C ASN A 263 -3.09 -15.52 -3.21
N ASN A 264 -2.19 -16.43 -2.85
CA ASN A 264 -2.54 -17.79 -2.44
C ASN A 264 -3.45 -17.81 -1.21
N TYR A 265 -3.23 -16.94 -0.24
CA TYR A 265 -4.04 -16.86 0.97
C TYR A 265 -5.47 -16.38 0.67
N TYR A 266 -5.63 -15.37 -0.18
CA TYR A 266 -6.95 -14.85 -0.57
C TYR A 266 -7.68 -15.75 -1.57
N TYR A 267 -6.96 -16.39 -2.49
CA TYR A 267 -7.53 -17.31 -3.49
C TYR A 267 -8.19 -18.54 -2.85
N ARG A 268 -7.63 -19.04 -1.74
CA ARG A 268 -8.13 -20.23 -1.04
C ARG A 268 -9.33 -19.95 -0.14
N GLY A 269 -9.73 -18.70 0.06
CA GLY A 269 -10.70 -18.33 1.09
C GLY A 269 -12.14 -18.71 0.72
N GLU A 270 -12.79 -19.46 1.60
CA GLU A 270 -14.23 -19.64 1.60
C GLU A 270 -14.93 -18.36 2.10
N GLY A 271 -15.90 -17.86 1.33
CA GLY A 271 -16.92 -16.87 1.75
C GLY A 271 -16.43 -15.44 2.04
N LYS A 272 -15.53 -15.27 3.02
CA LYS A 272 -15.14 -13.95 3.56
C LYS A 272 -13.95 -13.30 2.87
N ARG A 273 -13.22 -14.05 2.05
CA ARG A 273 -12.05 -13.54 1.32
C ARG A 273 -12.28 -13.65 -0.17
N PHE A 274 -11.84 -12.62 -0.89
CA PHE A 274 -11.96 -12.57 -2.34
C PHE A 274 -10.66 -12.05 -2.96
N THR A 275 -10.41 -12.38 -4.22
CA THR A 275 -9.27 -11.83 -4.96
C THR A 275 -9.61 -11.64 -6.43
N SER A 276 -9.18 -10.52 -7.00
CA SER A 276 -9.34 -10.23 -8.42
C SER A 276 -8.44 -9.07 -8.85
N GLY A 277 -7.81 -9.17 -10.03
CA GLY A 277 -7.19 -8.02 -10.70
C GLY A 277 -8.19 -7.14 -11.46
N ASN A 278 -9.44 -7.61 -11.61
CA ASN A 278 -10.51 -6.90 -12.29
C ASN A 278 -11.41 -6.20 -11.25
N LEU A 279 -11.44 -4.87 -11.28
CA LEU A 279 -12.22 -4.05 -10.36
C LEU A 279 -13.73 -4.25 -10.50
N ASN A 280 -14.26 -4.55 -11.68
CA ASN A 280 -15.69 -4.84 -11.81
C ASN A 280 -16.10 -6.05 -10.97
N LYS A 281 -15.26 -7.09 -10.89
CA LYS A 281 -15.53 -8.25 -10.03
C LYS A 281 -15.46 -7.88 -8.54
N ILE A 282 -14.58 -6.94 -8.17
CA ILE A 282 -14.51 -6.40 -6.80
C ILE A 282 -15.78 -5.63 -6.48
N THR A 283 -16.26 -4.77 -7.40
CA THR A 283 -17.55 -4.09 -7.28
C THR A 283 -18.70 -5.08 -7.11
N ASP A 284 -18.76 -6.11 -7.96
CA ASP A 284 -19.81 -7.15 -7.88
C ASP A 284 -19.73 -7.96 -6.57
N TRP A 285 -18.56 -8.05 -5.94
CA TRP A 285 -18.40 -8.69 -4.63
C TRP A 285 -18.87 -7.80 -3.48
N PHE A 286 -18.61 -6.49 -3.54
CA PHE A 286 -19.14 -5.53 -2.56
C PHE A 286 -20.67 -5.48 -2.56
N LEU A 287 -21.29 -5.60 -3.73
CA LEU A 287 -22.74 -5.47 -3.92
C LEU A 287 -23.54 -6.74 -3.63
N ARG A 288 -22.88 -7.87 -3.35
CA ARG A 288 -23.52 -9.09 -2.84
C ARG A 288 -23.73 -9.01 -1.33
#